data_AF-A0A0B8WHK9-F1
#
_entry.id   AF-A0A0B8WHK9-F1
#
_cell.length_a   1.000
_cell.length_b   1.000
_cell.length_c   1.000
_cell.angle_alpha   90.00
_cell.angle_beta   90.00
_cell.angle_gamma   90.00
#
_symmetry.space_group_name_H-M   'P 1'
#
loop_
_entity.id
_entity.type
_entity.pdbx_description
1 polymer ?
#
loop_
_entity_poly.entity_id
_entity_poly.type
_entity_poly.pdbx_seq_one_letter_code
_entity_poly.pdbx_strand_id
1 'polypeptide(L)'
;MSFQASFKQILRDKMGENSNFSPENQVSSLNSDPAHLAFLLGQINRLEFQTRRGHYPQQKVRPQRKAHSFTPTQKLAYEFLKTWAHDLHEGFTATELKKAFRQAALALHPDHGGNTQQFLELKAHFQTLRALTPL
;
A
#
# COMPACT_ATOMS: atom_id res chain seq x y z
N MET A 1 25.00 10.96 10.01
CA MET A 1 24.42 9.76 10.64
C MET A 1 22.94 10.02 10.87
N SER A 2 22.05 9.39 10.09
CA SER A 2 20.61 9.63 10.17
C SER A 2 19.99 8.79 11.29
N PHE A 3 19.41 9.43 12.29
CA PHE A 3 18.67 8.77 13.35
C PHE A 3 17.31 8.30 12.81
N GLN A 4 17.19 7.01 12.51
CA GLN A 4 15.90 6.37 12.25
C GLN A 4 15.24 6.11 13.62
N ALA A 5 14.52 7.10 14.15
CA ALA A 5 13.72 6.91 15.35
C ALA A 5 12.72 5.77 15.10
N SER A 6 12.67 4.78 16.00
CA SER A 6 11.70 3.70 15.90
C SER A 6 10.29 4.25 15.99
N PHE A 7 9.35 3.71 15.22
CA PHE A 7 7.95 4.16 15.24
C PHE A 7 7.33 4.14 16.66
N LYS A 8 7.78 3.22 17.53
CA LYS A 8 7.39 3.18 18.95
C LYS A 8 7.85 4.41 19.73
N GLN A 9 9.00 4.97 19.37
CA GLN A 9 9.59 6.14 19.99
C GLN A 9 8.80 7.39 19.59
N ILE A 10 8.48 7.50 18.30
CA ILE A 10 7.62 8.55 17.76
C ILE A 10 6.25 8.54 18.44
N LEU A 11 5.64 7.35 18.61
CA LEU A 11 4.35 7.24 19.31
C LEU A 11 4.43 7.63 20.79
N ARG A 12 5.53 7.31 21.46
CA ARG A 12 5.72 7.66 22.87
C ARG A 12 5.89 9.17 23.02
N ASP A 13 6.70 9.81 22.18
CA ASP A 13 6.89 11.26 22.20
C ASP A 13 5.58 11.98 21.88
N LYS A 14 4.79 11.46 20.94
CA LYS A 14 3.51 12.07 20.53
C LYS A 14 2.38 11.88 21.56
N MET A 15 2.47 10.87 22.43
CA MET A 15 1.43 10.55 23.43
C MET A 15 1.84 10.93 24.85
N GLY A 16 3.10 11.31 25.08
CA GLY A 16 3.68 11.51 26.41
C GLY A 16 3.68 12.95 26.95
N GLU A 17 3.40 13.97 26.12
CA GLU A 17 3.41 15.38 26.56
C GLU A 17 2.02 15.98 26.72
N ASN A 18 1.15 15.37 27.53
CA ASN A 18 -0.01 16.06 28.10
C ASN A 18 -0.41 15.41 29.44
N SER A 19 0.54 15.34 30.38
CA SER A 19 0.24 15.06 31.78
C SER A 19 -0.21 16.33 32.51
N ASN A 20 -1.28 16.96 32.02
CA ASN A 20 -2.14 17.85 32.79
C ASN A 20 -3.59 17.42 32.55
N PHE A 21 -3.90 16.18 32.95
CA PHE A 21 -5.26 15.68 32.96
C PHE A 21 -5.86 16.01 34.33
N SER A 22 -6.63 17.09 34.41
CA SER A 22 -7.50 17.37 35.56
C SER A 22 -8.49 16.20 35.71
N PRO A 23 -8.59 15.55 36.88
CA PRO A 23 -9.38 14.33 37.04
C PRO A 23 -10.86 14.60 37.38
N GLU A 24 -11.42 15.74 36.98
CA GLU A 24 -12.81 16.08 37.28
C GLU A 24 -13.57 16.34 35.98
N ASN A 25 -14.64 15.57 35.77
CA ASN A 25 -15.63 15.64 34.67
C ASN A 25 -15.37 14.83 33.38
N GLN A 26 -14.90 13.59 33.49
CA GLN A 26 -15.35 12.56 32.55
C GLN A 26 -15.89 11.37 33.33
N VAL A 27 -17.21 11.29 33.46
CA VAL A 27 -17.89 10.03 33.80
C VAL A 27 -17.66 9.11 32.60
N SER A 28 -16.55 8.39 32.64
CA SER A 28 -16.12 7.47 31.60
C SER A 28 -17.16 6.37 31.44
N SER A 29 -17.58 6.07 30.21
CA SER A 29 -18.55 5.00 29.90
C SER A 29 -18.11 3.61 30.40
N LEU A 30 -16.84 3.49 30.79
CA LEU A 30 -16.27 2.35 31.50
C LEU A 30 -16.90 2.13 32.88
N ASN A 31 -17.31 3.19 33.59
CA ASN A 31 -17.92 3.08 34.92
C ASN A 31 -19.37 2.59 34.88
N SER A 32 -20.02 2.61 33.71
CA SER A 32 -21.37 2.06 33.51
C SER A 32 -21.38 0.67 32.89
N ASP A 33 -20.22 0.11 32.52
CA ASP A 33 -20.15 -1.24 31.96
C ASP A 33 -20.36 -2.27 33.08
N PRO A 34 -21.42 -3.09 33.03
CA PRO A 34 -21.71 -4.09 34.06
C PRO A 34 -20.56 -5.10 34.25
N ALA A 35 -19.78 -5.38 33.20
CA ALA A 35 -18.62 -6.25 33.32
C ALA A 35 -17.47 -5.60 34.11
N HIS A 36 -17.29 -4.29 33.94
CA HIS A 36 -16.29 -3.52 34.69
C HIS A 36 -16.69 -3.38 36.16
N LEU A 37 -17.97 -3.13 36.45
CA LEU A 37 -18.49 -3.07 37.81
C LEU A 37 -18.38 -4.42 38.53
N ALA A 38 -18.70 -5.53 37.86
CA ALA A 38 -18.52 -6.87 38.41
C ALA A 38 -17.05 -7.17 38.73
N PHE A 39 -16.11 -6.66 37.91
CA PHE A 39 -14.68 -6.76 38.19
C PHE A 39 -14.26 -5.95 39.43
N LEU A 40 -14.71 -4.70 39.54
CA LEU A 40 -14.42 -3.84 40.70
C LEU A 40 -14.99 -4.41 42.01
N LEU A 41 -16.16 -5.04 41.94
CA LEU A 41 -16.79 -5.72 43.08
C LEU A 41 -16.14 -7.07 43.44
N GLY A 42 -15.08 -7.47 42.73
CA GLY A 42 -14.38 -8.73 42.97
C GLY A 42 -15.21 -9.97 42.63
N GLN A 43 -16.33 -9.79 41.91
CA GLN A 43 -17.21 -10.89 41.51
C GLN A 43 -16.62 -11.71 40.35
N ILE A 44 -15.67 -11.12 39.60
CA ILE A 44 -14.91 -11.81 38.57
C ILE A 44 -13.40 -11.64 38.80
N ASN A 45 -12.68 -12.76 38.91
CA ASN A 45 -11.23 -12.79 39.04
C ASN A 45 -10.59 -12.46 37.69
N ARG A 46 -10.32 -11.17 37.42
CA ARG A 46 -9.64 -10.66 36.21
C ARG A 46 -10.19 -11.19 34.88
N LEU A 47 -10.78 -10.30 34.08
CA LEU A 47 -10.96 -10.51 32.65
C LEU A 47 -9.58 -10.57 31.97
N GLU A 48 -8.88 -11.71 32.08
CA GLU A 48 -7.85 -12.03 31.10
C GLU A 48 -8.58 -12.27 29.79
N PHE A 49 -8.57 -11.25 28.93
CA PHE A 49 -8.83 -11.47 27.52
C PHE A 49 -7.83 -12.53 27.07
N GLN A 50 -8.27 -13.79 27.02
CA GLN A 50 -7.58 -14.81 26.26
C GLN A 50 -7.54 -14.27 24.84
N THR A 51 -6.45 -13.61 24.50
CA THR A 51 -6.11 -13.34 23.11
C THR A 51 -5.89 -14.71 22.52
N ARG A 52 -6.97 -15.32 22.02
CA ARG A 52 -6.87 -16.46 21.11
C ARG A 52 -5.87 -15.98 20.09
N ARG A 53 -4.63 -16.49 20.14
CA ARG A 53 -3.58 -16.08 19.21
C ARG A 53 -4.19 -16.25 17.83
N GLY A 54 -4.53 -15.11 17.23
CA GLY A 54 -5.45 -15.07 16.10
C GLY A 54 -4.87 -15.92 15.01
N HIS A 55 -5.65 -16.88 14.53
CA HIS A 55 -5.36 -17.52 13.26
C HIS A 55 -5.58 -16.45 12.19
N TYR A 56 -4.55 -15.63 11.95
CA TYR A 56 -4.60 -14.65 10.88
C TYR A 56 -4.80 -15.43 9.58
N PRO A 57 -5.82 -15.09 8.78
CA PRO A 57 -6.00 -15.76 7.50
C PRO A 57 -4.70 -15.61 6.71
N GLN A 58 -4.15 -16.72 6.24
CA GLN A 58 -2.98 -16.66 5.37
C GLN A 58 -3.30 -15.77 4.18
N GLN A 59 -2.37 -14.85 3.88
CA GLN A 59 -2.53 -13.98 2.71
C GLN A 59 -2.63 -14.87 1.46
N LYS A 60 -3.66 -14.64 0.65
CA LYS A 60 -3.82 -15.35 -0.62
C LYS A 60 -2.63 -15.04 -1.52
N VAL A 61 -1.80 -16.05 -1.79
CA VAL A 61 -0.69 -15.94 -2.74
C VAL A 61 -1.28 -15.66 -4.11
N ARG A 62 -0.80 -14.60 -4.78
CA ARG A 62 -1.26 -14.27 -6.13
C ARG A 62 -0.78 -15.36 -7.09
N PRO A 63 -1.62 -15.83 -8.03
CA PRO A 63 -1.18 -16.82 -9.02
C PRO A 63 -0.02 -16.25 -9.85
N GLN A 64 1.04 -17.05 -9.98
CA GLN A 64 2.18 -16.70 -10.83
C GLN A 64 1.73 -16.74 -12.30
N ARG A 65 1.91 -15.63 -13.01
CA ARG A 65 1.52 -15.51 -14.43
C ARG A 65 2.71 -15.87 -15.32
N LYS A 66 2.44 -16.57 -16.41
CA LYS A 66 3.45 -16.85 -17.45
C LYS A 66 3.84 -15.54 -18.15
N ALA A 67 5.13 -15.39 -18.44
CA ALA A 67 5.64 -14.26 -19.22
C ALA A 67 5.15 -14.32 -20.67
N HIS A 68 4.96 -13.15 -21.30
CA HIS A 68 4.61 -13.06 -22.72
C HIS A 68 5.80 -13.43 -23.60
N SER A 69 5.54 -14.03 -24.76
CA SER A 69 6.56 -14.26 -25.79
C SER A 69 6.77 -12.97 -26.59
N PHE A 70 7.82 -12.20 -26.26
CA PHE A 70 8.11 -10.94 -26.92
C PHE A 70 8.84 -11.13 -28.25
N THR A 71 8.42 -10.40 -29.28
CA THR A 71 9.26 -10.13 -30.45
C THR A 71 10.38 -9.14 -30.08
N PRO A 72 11.47 -9.03 -30.88
CA PRO A 72 12.55 -8.09 -30.59
C PRO A 72 12.08 -6.64 -30.42
N THR A 73 11.14 -6.20 -31.26
CA THR A 73 10.56 -4.86 -31.19
C THR A 73 9.69 -4.64 -29.95
N GLN A 74 8.94 -5.67 -29.53
CA GLN A 74 8.15 -5.62 -28.29
C GLN A 74 9.04 -5.62 -27.05
N LYS A 75 10.17 -6.33 -27.09
CA LYS A 75 11.12 -6.34 -25.98
C LYS A 75 11.69 -4.94 -25.72
N LEU A 76 12.08 -4.23 -26.78
CA LEU A 76 12.53 -2.84 -26.66
C LEU A 76 11.43 -1.93 -26.11
N ALA A 77 10.19 -2.10 -26.57
CA ALA A 77 9.05 -1.34 -26.06
C ALA A 77 8.79 -1.61 -24.57
N TYR A 78 8.92 -2.86 -24.14
CA TYR A 78 8.78 -3.27 -22.75
C TYR A 78 9.90 -2.69 -21.86
N GLU A 79 11.15 -2.78 -22.31
CA GLU A 79 12.29 -2.20 -21.59
C GLU A 79 12.15 -0.69 -21.43
N PHE A 80 11.72 0.02 -22.49
CA PHE A 80 11.42 1.45 -22.41
C PHE A 80 10.37 1.75 -21.33
N LEU A 81 9.24 1.04 -21.33
CA LEU A 81 8.17 1.24 -20.34
C LEU A 81 8.63 0.93 -18.91
N LYS A 82 9.50 -0.07 -18.73
CA LYS A 82 10.03 -0.47 -17.43
C LYS A 82 10.91 0.60 -16.78
N THR A 83 11.53 1.48 -17.57
CA THR A 83 12.31 2.62 -17.02
C THR A 83 11.44 3.62 -16.27
N TRP A 84 10.15 3.73 -16.64
CA TRP A 84 9.20 4.67 -16.04
C TRP A 84 8.22 4.00 -15.08
N ALA A 85 7.88 2.72 -15.33
CA ALA A 85 6.93 1.95 -14.54
C ALA A 85 7.58 0.69 -13.95
N HIS A 86 8.03 0.81 -12.70
CA HIS A 86 8.78 -0.24 -11.99
C HIS A 86 7.98 -1.50 -11.67
N ASP A 87 6.64 -1.41 -11.61
CA ASP A 87 5.75 -2.51 -11.22
C ASP A 87 5.26 -3.36 -12.41
N LEU A 88 5.75 -3.13 -13.64
CA LEU A 88 5.29 -3.88 -14.81
C LEU A 88 5.99 -5.26 -14.88
N HIS A 89 5.19 -6.32 -14.77
CA HIS A 89 5.66 -7.71 -14.87
C HIS A 89 5.66 -8.19 -16.34
N GLU A 90 6.51 -9.16 -16.70
CA GLU A 90 6.61 -9.69 -18.08
C GLU A 90 5.33 -10.39 -18.56
N GLY A 91 4.54 -10.92 -17.62
CA GLY A 91 3.21 -11.49 -17.84
C GLY A 91 2.08 -10.49 -17.54
N PHE A 92 2.25 -9.22 -17.91
CA PHE A 92 1.31 -8.15 -17.58
C PHE A 92 -0.07 -8.38 -18.20
N THR A 93 -1.10 -7.84 -17.55
CA THR A 93 -2.46 -7.79 -18.09
C THR A 93 -2.74 -6.45 -18.78
N ALA A 94 -3.83 -6.37 -19.55
CA ALA A 94 -4.22 -5.12 -20.23
C ALA A 94 -4.43 -3.95 -19.25
N THR A 95 -4.88 -4.23 -18.02
CA THR A 95 -5.07 -3.22 -16.96
C THR A 95 -3.74 -2.71 -16.41
N GLU A 96 -2.78 -3.60 -16.18
CA GLU A 96 -1.43 -3.26 -15.74
C GLU A 96 -0.67 -2.47 -16.80
N LEU A 97 -0.78 -2.86 -18.07
CA LEU A 97 -0.18 -2.11 -19.17
C LEU A 97 -0.75 -0.68 -19.25
N LYS A 98 -2.07 -0.52 -19.13
CA LYS A 98 -2.71 0.81 -19.08
C LYS A 98 -2.26 1.63 -17.86
N LYS A 99 -2.09 0.98 -16.71
CA LYS A 99 -1.61 1.65 -15.50
C LYS A 99 -0.18 2.15 -15.68
N ALA A 100 0.72 1.29 -16.19
CA ALA A 100 2.10 1.66 -16.49
C ALA A 100 2.17 2.81 -17.51
N PHE A 101 1.35 2.76 -18.56
CA PHE A 101 1.25 3.84 -19.53
C PHE A 101 0.85 5.17 -18.88
N ARG A 102 -0.16 5.18 -17.99
CA ARG A 102 -0.57 6.41 -17.29
C ARG A 102 0.54 6.96 -16.40
N GLN A 103 1.25 6.09 -15.69
CA GLN A 103 2.38 6.50 -14.84
C GLN A 103 3.48 7.16 -15.67
N ALA A 104 3.89 6.52 -16.77
CA ALA A 104 4.88 7.06 -17.68
C ALA A 104 4.39 8.34 -18.37
N ALA A 105 3.11 8.39 -18.75
CA ALA A 105 2.50 9.54 -19.40
C ALA A 105 2.52 10.78 -18.49
N LEU A 106 2.27 10.63 -17.19
CA LEU A 106 2.34 11.75 -16.25
C LEU A 106 3.77 12.28 -16.09
N ALA A 107 4.77 11.40 -16.10
CA ALA A 107 6.17 11.78 -15.98
C ALA A 107 6.70 12.46 -17.25
N LEU A 108 6.29 11.98 -18.43
CA LEU A 108 6.77 12.43 -19.73
C LEU A 108 5.89 13.51 -20.37
N HIS A 109 4.79 13.91 -19.74
CA HIS A 109 3.87 14.89 -20.33
C HIS A 109 4.56 16.26 -20.48
N PRO A 110 4.45 16.92 -21.65
CA PRO A 110 5.06 18.23 -21.87
C PRO A 110 4.56 19.28 -20.85
N ASP A 111 3.28 19.26 -20.48
CA ASP A 111 2.71 20.20 -19.50
C ASP A 111 3.29 20.03 -18.07
N HIS A 112 3.90 18.89 -17.77
CA HIS A 112 4.55 18.61 -16.49
C HIS A 112 6.08 18.73 -16.56
N GLY A 113 6.62 19.30 -17.65
CA GLY A 113 8.06 19.46 -17.86
C GLY A 113 8.74 18.26 -18.54
N GLY A 114 7.96 17.33 -19.09
CA GLY A 114 8.47 16.20 -19.87
C GLY A 114 8.80 16.57 -21.32
N ASN A 115 9.35 15.60 -22.06
CA ASN A 115 9.71 15.77 -23.47
C ASN A 115 8.60 15.24 -24.39
N THR A 116 8.10 16.10 -25.29
CA THR A 116 7.09 15.75 -26.30
C THR A 116 7.48 14.57 -27.17
N GLN A 117 8.76 14.45 -27.56
CA GLN A 117 9.23 13.33 -28.38
C GLN A 117 9.12 12.00 -27.62
N GLN A 118 9.57 11.96 -26.37
CA GLN A 118 9.48 10.77 -25.52
C GLN A 118 8.02 10.39 -25.25
N PHE A 119 7.12 11.37 -25.14
CA PHE A 119 5.69 11.10 -24.99
C PHE A 119 5.07 10.46 -26.24
N LEU A 120 5.52 10.85 -27.44
CA LEU A 120 5.11 10.21 -28.70
C LEU A 120 5.66 8.79 -28.81
N GLU A 121 6.93 8.58 -28.46
CA GLU A 121 7.54 7.24 -28.39
C GLU A 121 6.81 6.33 -27.40
N LEU A 122 6.45 6.84 -26.22
CA LEU A 122 5.66 6.11 -25.23
C LEU A 122 4.33 5.60 -25.82
N LYS A 123 3.64 6.44 -26.61
CA LYS A 123 2.39 6.04 -27.29
C LYS A 123 2.64 4.93 -28.31
N ALA A 124 3.73 5.01 -29.08
CA ALA A 124 4.10 3.98 -30.05
C ALA A 124 4.41 2.64 -29.36
N HIS A 125 5.21 2.66 -28.30
CA HIS A 125 5.55 1.47 -27.50
C HIS A 125 4.31 0.86 -26.81
N PHE A 126 3.37 1.69 -26.36
CA PHE A 126 2.11 1.18 -25.81
C PHE A 126 1.28 0.44 -26.87
N GLN A 127 1.22 0.95 -28.10
CA GLN A 127 0.48 0.30 -29.19
C GLN A 127 1.07 -1.06 -29.57
N THR A 128 2.40 -1.19 -29.62
CA THR A 128 3.05 -2.46 -29.95
C THR A 128 2.81 -3.53 -28.88
N LEU A 129 2.81 -3.15 -27.60
CA LEU A 129 2.54 -4.07 -26.48
C LEU A 129 1.06 -4.40 -26.32
N ARG A 130 0.15 -3.50 -26.73
CA ARG A 130 -1.29 -3.73 -26.65
C ARG A 130 -1.74 -4.95 -27.46
N ALA A 131 -1.04 -5.28 -28.55
CA ALA A 131 -1.32 -6.46 -29.36
C ALA A 131 -1.14 -7.79 -28.60
N LEU A 132 -0.34 -7.81 -27.52
CA LEU A 132 -0.09 -9.02 -26.72
C LEU A 132 -1.20 -9.32 -25.71
N THR A 133 -2.02 -8.33 -25.38
CA THR A 133 -3.12 -8.49 -24.42
C THR A 133 -4.45 -8.32 -25.13
N PRO A 134 -5.12 -9.41 -25.57
CA PRO A 134 -6.50 -9.32 -26.02
C PRO A 134 -7.37 -8.80 -24.87
N LEU A 135 -8.32 -7.93 -25.22
CA LEU A 135 -9.25 -7.26 -24.29
C LEU A 135 -10.14 -8.26 -23.55
#